data_AF-A0AA39KH64-F1
#
_entry.id   AF-A0AA39KH64-F1
#
_cell.length_a   1.000
_cell.length_b   1.000
_cell.length_c   1.000
_cell.angle_alpha   90.00
_cell.angle_beta   90.00
_cell.angle_gamma   90.00
#
_symmetry.space_group_name_H-M   'P 1'
#
loop_
_entity.id
_entity.type
_entity.pdbx_description
1 polymer ?
#
loop_
_entity_poly.entity_id
_entity_poly.type
_entity_poly.pdbx_seq_one_letter_code
_entity_poly.pdbx_strand_id
1 'polypeptide(L)'
;MPMFDVAVQARCVTDRDMSRLHRPPPTNQRSRDTLNQALHFPVDSALKNLKKCRNHLKTILATYQDEREILERLYYKGKNQHRSALFWKRVVETRRYSNRLNELDPVMLIDDMQQSFFDANSANMKKALKGAWTCYPDHKFVSYMRNRLELISDFASKTHARLSQAYRSLSLAMQSGAFIQYIVLLVAIISRMDILTVELLAGIQQASSTVRQLHDILKNLAHTTSPKVMFQGLDIISMDPAQLDPSALGCLVSDTITSETDAPRTPAPLPSVTHDSSLDGDRSMLAQAEEPVEIIVKRKRTKKKKDEIDDIFGF
;
A
#
# COMPACT_ATOMS: atom_id res chain seq x y z
N MET A 1 22.80 -1.35 23.04
CA MET A 1 21.74 -0.95 22.09
C MET A 1 20.59 -1.94 22.22
N PRO A 2 19.41 -1.54 22.68
CA PRO A 2 18.30 -2.47 22.85
C PRO A 2 17.67 -2.76 21.48
N MET A 3 17.66 -4.04 21.08
CA MET A 3 16.87 -4.52 19.96
C MET A 3 15.40 -4.52 20.39
N PHE A 4 14.59 -3.64 19.80
CA PHE A 4 13.14 -3.72 19.91
C PHE A 4 12.66 -4.91 19.07
N ASP A 5 12.39 -6.02 19.74
CA ASP A 5 11.74 -7.20 19.15
C ASP A 5 10.23 -6.92 19.05
N VAL A 6 9.85 -6.14 18.03
CA VAL A 6 8.43 -5.94 17.68
C VAL A 6 7.99 -7.20 16.96
N ALA A 7 7.36 -8.12 17.69
CA ALA A 7 6.64 -9.25 17.14
C ALA A 7 5.45 -8.74 16.30
N VAL A 8 5.74 -8.30 15.07
CA VAL A 8 4.73 -7.99 14.05
C VAL A 8 4.11 -9.32 13.66
N GLN A 9 2.91 -9.58 14.15
CA GLN A 9 2.11 -10.73 13.75
C GLN A 9 1.77 -10.57 12.27
N ALA A 10 2.64 -11.11 11.43
CA ALA A 10 2.57 -11.01 9.99
C ALA A 10 1.32 -11.74 9.50
N ARG A 11 0.21 -11.00 9.35
CA ARG A 11 -0.92 -11.46 8.56
C ARG A 11 -0.36 -11.73 7.17
N CYS A 12 -0.24 -13.01 6.81
CA CYS A 12 0.16 -13.44 5.48
C CYS A 12 -0.94 -13.04 4.50
N VAL A 13 -0.97 -11.77 4.10
CA VAL A 13 -1.78 -11.28 3.00
C VAL A 13 -1.22 -11.93 1.75
N THR A 14 -1.92 -12.98 1.29
CA THR A 14 -1.54 -13.70 0.09
C THR A 14 -1.67 -12.77 -1.11
N ASP A 15 -0.69 -12.88 -2.00
CA ASP A 15 -0.47 -12.00 -3.15
C ASP A 15 -1.62 -11.96 -4.17
N ARG A 16 -2.57 -12.91 -4.07
CA ARG A 16 -3.77 -13.01 -4.92
C ARG A 16 -4.93 -12.14 -4.46
N ASP A 17 -4.96 -11.70 -3.21
CA ASP A 17 -6.15 -11.07 -2.64
C ASP A 17 -6.21 -9.55 -2.89
N MET A 18 -5.06 -8.93 -3.20
CA MET A 18 -4.96 -7.48 -3.40
C MET A 18 -5.59 -7.00 -4.71
N SER A 19 -5.85 -7.89 -5.67
CA SER A 19 -6.49 -7.55 -6.96
C SER A 19 -8.00 -7.79 -6.96
N ARG A 20 -8.56 -8.45 -5.93
CA ARG A 20 -10.02 -8.58 -5.73
C ARG A 20 -10.55 -7.38 -4.98
N LEU A 21 -10.18 -6.19 -5.46
CA LEU A 21 -10.58 -4.94 -4.86
C LEU A 21 -12.10 -4.83 -4.91
N HIS A 22 -12.71 -4.99 -3.74
CA HIS A 22 -14.13 -4.75 -3.58
C HIS A 22 -14.44 -3.38 -4.15
N ARG A 23 -15.45 -3.35 -5.02
CA ARG A 23 -16.03 -2.10 -5.52
C ARG A 23 -16.27 -1.18 -4.32
N PRO A 24 -15.86 0.10 -4.38
CA PRO A 24 -16.11 1.02 -3.28
C PRO A 24 -17.61 1.03 -2.97
N PRO A 25 -18.00 1.04 -1.68
CA PRO A 25 -19.40 1.14 -1.32
C PRO A 25 -19.96 2.46 -1.87
N PRO A 26 -21.26 2.52 -2.24
CA PRO A 26 -21.87 3.74 -2.73
C PRO A 26 -21.70 4.86 -1.70
N THR A 27 -21.26 6.02 -2.17
CA THR A 27 -21.03 7.19 -1.33
C THR A 27 -22.37 7.82 -0.98
N ASN A 28 -23.01 7.33 0.09
CA ASN A 28 -24.18 7.99 0.66
C ASN A 28 -23.72 9.28 1.34
N GLN A 29 -23.88 10.41 0.65
CA GLN A 29 -23.52 11.73 1.15
C GLN A 29 -24.64 12.32 2.00
N ARG A 30 -24.28 12.98 3.10
CA ARG A 30 -25.21 13.72 3.96
C ARG A 30 -24.84 15.20 3.95
N SER A 31 -25.84 16.09 4.05
CA SER A 31 -25.59 17.54 4.10
C SER A 31 -24.79 17.92 5.34
N ARG A 32 -23.81 18.81 5.16
CA ARG A 32 -23.01 19.40 6.24
C ARG A 32 -23.85 20.00 7.35
N ASP A 33 -25.01 20.57 7.04
CA ASP A 33 -25.86 21.26 8.02
C ASP A 33 -26.43 20.30 9.08
N THR A 34 -26.48 19.00 8.77
CA THR A 34 -26.87 17.96 9.73
C THR A 34 -25.79 17.64 10.77
N LEU A 35 -24.55 18.08 10.54
CA LEU A 35 -23.42 17.87 11.44
C LEU A 35 -23.35 19.01 12.46
N ASN A 36 -23.19 18.66 13.74
CA ASN A 36 -22.94 19.63 14.81
C ASN A 36 -21.78 20.58 14.44
N GLN A 37 -22.02 21.89 14.54
CA GLN A 37 -21.05 22.94 14.20
C GLN A 37 -19.72 22.80 14.95
N ALA A 38 -19.73 22.26 16.18
CA ALA A 38 -18.52 21.99 16.95
C ALA A 38 -17.54 21.00 16.25
N LEU A 39 -18.06 20.14 15.37
CA LEU A 39 -17.27 19.15 14.63
C LEU A 39 -16.73 19.67 13.30
N HIS A 40 -17.13 20.87 12.86
CA HIS A 40 -16.71 21.40 11.55
C HIS A 40 -15.20 21.69 11.52
N PHE A 41 -14.65 22.29 12.58
CA PHE A 41 -13.23 22.61 12.66
C PHE A 41 -12.31 21.36 12.65
N PRO A 42 -12.58 20.30 13.44
CA PRO A 42 -11.84 19.04 13.34
C PRO A 42 -11.86 18.43 11.93
N VAL A 43 -13.02 18.43 11.26
CA VAL A 43 -13.13 17.91 9.88
C VAL A 43 -12.30 18.75 8.91
N ASP A 44 -12.37 20.08 9.00
CA ASP A 44 -11.54 20.98 8.17
C ASP A 44 -10.04 20.74 8.37
N SER A 45 -9.62 20.56 9.62
CA SER A 45 -8.23 20.25 9.97
C SER A 45 -7.78 18.92 9.34
N ALA A 46 -8.61 17.88 9.45
CA ALA A 46 -8.32 16.59 8.86
C ALA A 46 -8.27 16.64 7.32
N LEU A 47 -9.19 17.33 6.66
CA LEU A 47 -9.18 17.50 5.20
C LEU A 47 -7.93 18.27 4.72
N LYS A 48 -7.51 19.30 5.46
CA LYS A 48 -6.25 20.02 5.21
C LYS A 48 -5.04 19.09 5.35
N ASN A 49 -5.02 18.23 6.36
CA ASN A 49 -3.94 17.26 6.57
C ASN A 49 -3.92 16.22 5.44
N LEU A 50 -5.07 15.67 5.02
CA LEU A 50 -5.16 14.78 3.86
C LEU A 50 -4.60 15.44 2.59
N LYS A 51 -4.86 16.73 2.38
CA LYS A 51 -4.33 17.48 1.23
C LYS A 51 -2.80 17.58 1.27
N LYS A 52 -2.22 17.79 2.45
CA LYS A 52 -0.76 17.78 2.63
C LYS A 52 -0.18 16.40 2.33
N CYS A 53 -0.76 15.33 2.90
CA CYS A 53 -0.33 13.96 2.65
C CYS A 53 -0.40 13.61 1.16
N ARG A 54 -1.51 13.95 0.49
CA ARG A 54 -1.68 13.75 -0.95
C ARG A 54 -0.57 14.40 -1.78
N ASN A 55 -0.28 15.69 -1.54
CA ASN A 55 0.76 16.39 -2.28
C ASN A 55 2.14 15.77 -2.07
N HIS A 56 2.44 15.40 -0.83
CA HIS A 56 3.70 14.74 -0.48
C HIS A 56 3.83 13.37 -1.18
N LEU A 57 2.78 12.53 -1.10
CA LEU A 57 2.73 11.23 -1.76
C LEU A 57 2.87 11.35 -3.28
N LYS A 58 2.24 12.37 -3.89
CA LYS A 58 2.36 12.64 -5.32
C LYS A 58 3.81 12.92 -5.72
N THR A 59 4.54 13.71 -4.93
CA THR A 59 5.97 13.97 -5.17
C THR A 59 6.79 12.69 -5.04
N ILE A 60 6.61 11.91 -3.97
CA ILE A 60 7.34 10.65 -3.76
C ILE A 60 7.09 9.67 -4.91
N LEU A 61 5.82 9.49 -5.30
CA LEU A 61 5.46 8.56 -6.37
C LEU A 61 6.02 8.98 -7.73
N ALA A 62 6.10 10.29 -8.02
CA ALA A 62 6.73 10.78 -9.23
C ALA A 62 8.23 10.40 -9.26
N THR A 63 8.96 10.62 -8.16
CA THR A 63 10.37 10.21 -8.07
C THR A 63 10.53 8.69 -8.09
N TYR A 64 9.64 7.95 -7.44
CA TYR A 64 9.64 6.48 -7.47
C TYR A 64 9.39 5.92 -8.88
N GLN A 65 8.52 6.58 -9.66
CA GLN A 65 8.26 6.25 -11.05
C GLN A 65 9.52 6.41 -11.90
N ASP A 66 10.27 7.50 -11.72
CA ASP A 66 11.53 7.73 -12.44
C ASP A 66 12.54 6.60 -12.19
N GLU A 67 12.74 6.21 -10.92
CA GLU A 67 13.61 5.08 -10.57
C GLU A 67 13.15 3.76 -11.18
N ARG A 68 11.82 3.52 -11.19
CA ARG A 68 11.23 2.34 -11.81
C ARG A 68 11.52 2.31 -13.31
N GLU A 69 11.41 3.43 -14.02
CA GLU A 69 11.70 3.48 -15.45
C GLU A 69 13.16 3.19 -15.76
N ILE A 70 14.09 3.66 -14.93
CA ILE A 70 15.51 3.31 -15.06
C ILE A 70 15.68 1.79 -14.86
N LEU A 71 15.05 1.22 -13.83
CA LEU A 71 15.07 -0.23 -13.59
C LEU A 71 14.50 -1.03 -14.78
N GLU A 72 13.42 -0.56 -15.40
CA GLU A 72 12.82 -1.19 -16.57
C GLU A 72 13.77 -1.20 -17.78
N ARG A 73 14.46 -0.08 -18.03
CA ARG A 73 15.46 0.00 -19.12
C ARG A 73 16.64 -0.94 -18.87
N LEU A 74 17.15 -0.99 -17.64
CA LEU A 74 18.23 -1.92 -17.27
C LEU A 74 17.80 -3.38 -17.35
N TYR A 75 16.57 -3.67 -16.95
CA TYR A 75 16.01 -5.00 -17.06
C TYR A 75 15.92 -5.45 -18.51
N TYR A 76 15.38 -4.60 -19.39
CA TYR A 76 15.26 -4.90 -20.80
C TYR A 76 16.64 -5.19 -21.42
N LYS A 77 17.64 -4.37 -21.12
CA LYS A 77 19.01 -4.54 -21.62
C LYS A 77 19.69 -5.81 -21.08
N GLY A 78 19.52 -6.13 -19.79
CA GLY A 78 20.17 -7.26 -19.12
C GLY A 78 19.48 -8.62 -19.28
N LYS A 79 18.24 -8.65 -19.79
CA LYS A 79 17.37 -9.84 -19.79
C LYS A 79 18.01 -11.08 -20.44
N ASN A 80 18.65 -10.91 -21.60
CA ASN A 80 19.19 -12.04 -22.35
C ASN A 80 20.54 -12.52 -21.79
N GLN A 81 21.34 -11.62 -21.21
CA GLN A 81 22.67 -11.93 -20.69
C GLN A 81 22.62 -12.58 -19.29
N HIS A 82 21.63 -12.22 -18.48
CA HIS A 82 21.62 -12.59 -17.05
C HIS A 82 20.44 -13.48 -16.66
N ARG A 83 19.67 -14.02 -17.62
CA ARG A 83 18.45 -14.80 -17.34
C ARG A 83 18.67 -15.93 -16.32
N SER A 84 19.82 -16.61 -16.39
CA SER A 84 20.17 -17.73 -15.51
C SER A 84 20.85 -17.30 -14.20
N ALA A 85 21.27 -16.04 -14.08
CA ALA A 85 21.99 -15.56 -12.91
C ALA A 85 21.08 -15.49 -11.67
N LEU A 86 21.61 -15.86 -10.50
CA LEU A 86 20.82 -15.85 -9.25
C LEU A 86 20.38 -14.43 -8.86
N PHE A 87 21.26 -13.44 -9.03
CA PHE A 87 20.91 -12.03 -8.74
C PHE A 87 19.79 -11.52 -9.64
N TRP A 88 19.65 -12.05 -10.86
CA TRP A 88 18.60 -11.66 -11.80
C TRP A 88 17.21 -11.98 -11.29
N LYS A 89 17.05 -13.10 -10.58
CA LYS A 89 15.78 -13.46 -9.93
C LYS A 89 15.32 -12.38 -8.95
N ARG A 90 16.26 -11.71 -8.25
CA ARG A 90 15.96 -10.60 -7.34
C ARG A 90 15.54 -9.35 -8.10
N VAL A 91 16.19 -9.03 -9.22
CA VAL A 91 15.77 -7.91 -10.09
C VAL A 91 14.35 -8.11 -10.61
N VAL A 92 14.01 -9.32 -11.07
CA VAL A 92 12.65 -9.69 -11.52
C VAL A 92 11.65 -9.52 -10.38
N GLU A 93 11.99 -9.98 -9.17
CA GLU A 93 11.15 -9.83 -8.00
C GLU A 93 10.92 -8.35 -7.63
N THR A 94 11.98 -7.54 -7.58
CA THR A 94 11.89 -6.09 -7.33
C THR A 94 10.94 -5.43 -8.33
N ARG A 95 11.09 -5.68 -9.63
CA ARG A 95 10.19 -5.13 -10.66
C ARG A 95 8.72 -5.46 -10.39
N ARG A 96 8.43 -6.72 -10.04
CA ARG A 96 7.06 -7.17 -9.74
C ARG A 96 6.46 -6.39 -8.57
N TYR A 97 7.21 -6.19 -7.49
CA TYR A 97 6.72 -5.42 -6.34
C TYR A 97 6.57 -3.93 -6.69
N SER A 98 7.51 -3.35 -7.43
CA SER A 98 7.43 -1.95 -7.85
C SER A 98 6.25 -1.65 -8.77
N ASN A 99 5.92 -2.54 -9.69
CA ASN A 99 4.74 -2.40 -10.56
C ASN A 99 3.44 -2.45 -9.76
N ARG A 100 3.32 -3.43 -8.85
CA ARG A 100 2.14 -3.55 -7.98
C ARG A 100 1.97 -2.38 -7.03
N LEU A 101 3.07 -1.85 -6.48
CA LEU A 101 3.01 -0.67 -5.61
C LEU A 101 2.43 0.53 -6.37
N ASN A 102 2.79 0.69 -7.64
CA ASN A 102 2.27 1.73 -8.51
C ASN A 102 0.79 1.51 -8.89
N GLU A 103 0.37 0.27 -9.09
CA GLU A 103 -1.03 -0.08 -9.39
C GLU A 103 -2.01 0.23 -8.24
N LEU A 104 -1.52 0.32 -6.99
CA LEU A 104 -2.36 0.61 -5.82
C LEU A 104 -2.85 2.07 -5.74
N ASP A 105 -2.18 2.99 -6.44
CA ASP A 105 -2.46 4.44 -6.52
C ASP A 105 -3.05 5.06 -5.23
N PRO A 106 -2.23 5.22 -4.17
CA PRO A 106 -2.70 5.81 -2.91
C PRO A 106 -3.13 7.28 -3.07
N VAL A 107 -2.67 7.99 -4.11
CA VAL A 107 -3.06 9.37 -4.37
C VAL A 107 -4.50 9.43 -4.83
N MET A 108 -4.90 8.57 -5.77
CA MET A 108 -6.29 8.48 -6.22
C MET A 108 -7.22 8.09 -5.07
N LEU A 109 -6.81 7.17 -4.19
CA LEU A 109 -7.59 6.81 -3.01
C LEU A 109 -7.81 8.03 -2.07
N ILE A 110 -6.79 8.85 -1.83
CA ILE A 110 -6.96 10.07 -1.03
C ILE A 110 -7.83 11.09 -1.75
N ASP A 111 -7.71 11.21 -3.08
CA ASP A 111 -8.54 12.09 -3.89
C ASP A 111 -10.02 11.69 -3.83
N ASP A 112 -10.34 10.40 -3.96
CA ASP A 112 -11.70 9.87 -3.79
C ASP A 112 -12.26 10.18 -2.40
N MET A 113 -11.44 10.02 -1.37
CA MET A 113 -11.82 10.37 0.01
C MET A 113 -12.12 11.86 0.14
N GLN A 114 -11.27 12.74 -0.40
CA GLN A 114 -11.50 14.19 -0.36
C GLN A 114 -12.75 14.60 -1.15
N GLN A 115 -12.93 14.02 -2.34
CA GLN A 115 -14.03 14.31 -3.23
C GLN A 115 -15.39 13.92 -2.62
N SER A 116 -15.40 12.90 -1.76
CA SER A 116 -16.61 12.46 -1.05
C SER A 116 -17.22 13.51 -0.11
N PHE A 117 -16.48 14.57 0.24
CA PHE A 117 -16.96 15.70 1.06
C PHE A 117 -17.56 16.86 0.25
N PHE A 118 -17.58 16.73 -1.07
CA PHE A 118 -18.14 17.72 -1.99
C PHE A 118 -19.28 17.09 -2.78
N ASP A 119 -20.30 17.91 -3.08
CA ASP A 119 -21.44 17.46 -3.88
C ASP A 119 -20.98 17.06 -5.29
N ALA A 120 -21.35 15.84 -5.68
CA ALA A 120 -21.05 15.28 -7.01
C ALA A 120 -21.63 16.13 -8.14
N ASN A 121 -22.68 16.91 -7.87
CA ASN A 121 -23.32 17.78 -8.85
C ASN A 121 -22.57 19.09 -9.11
N SER A 122 -21.47 19.35 -8.38
CA SER A 122 -20.66 20.53 -8.65
C SER A 122 -19.92 20.37 -9.98
N ALA A 123 -20.43 21.02 -11.04
CA ALA A 123 -19.86 21.02 -12.39
C ALA A 123 -18.37 21.43 -12.46
N ASN A 124 -17.80 21.95 -11.36
CA ASN A 124 -16.42 22.37 -11.23
C ASN A 124 -15.73 21.78 -9.97
N MET A 125 -15.50 20.47 -9.94
CA MET A 125 -14.73 19.77 -8.88
C MET A 125 -13.42 20.48 -8.49
N LYS A 126 -12.68 21.01 -9.48
CA LYS A 126 -11.40 21.73 -9.23
C LYS A 126 -11.58 23.03 -8.42
N LYS A 127 -12.72 23.70 -8.58
CA LYS A 127 -13.05 24.90 -7.79
C LYS A 127 -13.61 24.51 -6.42
N ALA A 128 -14.38 23.42 -6.35
CA ALA A 128 -14.95 22.90 -5.11
C ALA A 128 -13.86 22.57 -4.06
N LEU A 129 -12.73 21.97 -4.47
CA LEU A 129 -11.60 21.65 -3.59
C LEU A 129 -10.89 22.87 -2.95
N LYS A 130 -11.26 24.10 -3.34
CA LYS A 130 -10.79 25.34 -2.72
C LYS A 130 -11.80 25.95 -1.74
N GLY A 131 -13.07 25.54 -1.83
CA GLY A 131 -14.15 26.03 -0.98
C GLY A 131 -14.29 25.24 0.32
N ALA A 132 -15.27 25.64 1.12
CA ALA A 132 -15.69 24.85 2.27
C ALA A 132 -16.41 23.58 1.79
N TRP A 133 -16.24 22.47 2.52
CA TRP A 133 -16.94 21.24 2.20
C TRP A 133 -18.45 21.39 2.44
N THR A 134 -19.24 20.64 1.69
CA THR A 134 -20.71 20.78 1.63
C THR A 134 -21.44 19.53 2.11
N CYS A 135 -20.81 18.37 2.03
CA CYS A 135 -21.36 17.11 2.47
C CYS A 135 -20.29 16.26 3.17
N TYR A 136 -20.70 15.17 3.80
CA TYR A 136 -19.80 14.18 4.37
C TYR A 136 -20.24 12.75 4.00
N PRO A 137 -19.29 11.82 3.81
CA PRO A 137 -19.59 10.44 3.46
C PRO A 137 -20.12 9.63 4.65
N ASP A 138 -20.83 8.53 4.36
CA ASP A 138 -21.22 7.54 5.36
C ASP A 138 -20.01 6.84 6.00
N HIS A 139 -20.14 6.43 7.26
CA HIS A 139 -19.11 5.75 8.04
C HIS A 139 -18.59 4.48 7.35
N LYS A 140 -19.45 3.75 6.62
CA LYS A 140 -19.07 2.56 5.84
C LYS A 140 -18.04 2.87 4.77
N PHE A 141 -18.21 3.99 4.05
CA PHE A 141 -17.25 4.45 3.05
C PHE A 141 -15.93 4.83 3.71
N VAL A 142 -15.96 5.60 4.80
CA VAL A 142 -14.73 6.00 5.52
C VAL A 142 -13.98 4.79 6.08
N SER A 143 -14.70 3.80 6.62
CA SER A 143 -14.10 2.54 7.08
C SER A 143 -13.47 1.75 5.93
N TYR A 144 -14.11 1.72 4.75
CA TYR A 144 -13.52 1.11 3.56
C TYR A 144 -12.21 1.81 3.19
N MET A 145 -12.20 3.14 3.11
CA MET A 145 -11.01 3.92 2.76
C MET A 145 -9.86 3.69 3.76
N ARG A 146 -10.18 3.64 5.06
CA ARG A 146 -9.21 3.29 6.11
C ARG A 146 -8.59 1.91 5.87
N ASN A 147 -9.41 0.88 5.70
CA ASN A 147 -8.93 -0.48 5.48
C ASN A 147 -8.06 -0.58 4.22
N ARG A 148 -8.43 0.15 3.16
CA ARG A 148 -7.63 0.24 1.93
C ARG A 148 -6.26 0.85 2.19
N LEU A 149 -6.18 1.96 2.91
CA LEU A 149 -4.89 2.59 3.27
C LEU A 149 -4.03 1.66 4.15
N GLU A 150 -4.63 0.93 5.09
CA GLU A 150 -3.92 -0.05 5.92
C GLU A 150 -3.33 -1.18 5.05
N LEU A 151 -4.08 -1.70 4.07
CA LEU A 151 -3.57 -2.71 3.13
C LEU A 151 -2.41 -2.18 2.26
N ILE A 152 -2.49 -0.93 1.80
CA ILE A 152 -1.39 -0.32 1.03
C ILE A 152 -0.16 -0.12 1.92
N SER A 153 -0.35 0.27 3.18
CA SER A 153 0.72 0.38 4.17
C SER A 153 1.43 -0.96 4.38
N ASP A 154 0.68 -2.05 4.57
CA ASP A 154 1.22 -3.40 4.74
C ASP A 154 2.00 -3.83 3.49
N PHE A 155 1.49 -3.52 2.30
CA PHE A 155 2.17 -3.82 1.04
C PHE A 155 3.45 -3.00 0.85
N ALA A 156 3.45 -1.73 1.21
CA ALA A 156 4.64 -0.87 1.16
C ALA A 156 5.72 -1.38 2.13
N SER A 157 5.34 -1.79 3.35
CA SER A 157 6.26 -2.42 4.31
C SER A 157 6.87 -3.72 3.77
N LYS A 158 6.05 -4.56 3.13
CA LYS A 158 6.53 -5.77 2.46
C LYS A 158 7.46 -5.45 1.29
N THR A 159 7.18 -4.40 0.53
CA THR A 159 8.03 -3.94 -0.58
C THR A 159 9.39 -3.48 -0.08
N HIS A 160 9.44 -2.68 1.00
CA HIS A 160 10.67 -2.29 1.68
C HIS A 160 11.52 -3.51 2.07
N ALA A 161 10.91 -4.49 2.77
CA ALA A 161 11.64 -5.71 3.15
C ALA A 161 12.24 -6.47 1.95
N ARG A 162 11.54 -6.47 0.81
CA ARG A 162 12.03 -7.11 -0.43
C ARG A 162 13.14 -6.33 -1.11
N LEU A 163 13.07 -5.00 -1.11
CA LEU A 163 14.13 -4.13 -1.62
C LEU A 163 15.40 -4.27 -0.78
N SER A 164 15.29 -4.24 0.55
CA SER A 164 16.43 -4.48 1.44
C SER A 164 17.04 -5.88 1.25
N GLN A 165 16.22 -6.91 1.01
CA GLN A 165 16.72 -8.26 0.67
C GLN A 165 17.45 -8.28 -0.67
N ALA A 166 16.90 -7.60 -1.70
CA ALA A 166 17.53 -7.51 -3.02
C ALA A 166 18.87 -6.77 -2.94
N TYR A 167 18.94 -5.68 -2.17
CA TYR A 167 20.18 -4.93 -1.90
C TYR A 167 21.26 -5.87 -1.35
N ARG A 168 20.99 -6.59 -0.25
CA ARG A 168 21.96 -7.53 0.36
C ARG A 168 22.43 -8.59 -0.63
N SER A 169 21.50 -9.17 -1.39
CA SER A 169 21.81 -10.20 -2.40
C SER A 169 22.70 -9.67 -3.51
N LEU A 170 22.49 -8.43 -3.95
CA LEU A 170 23.30 -7.81 -5.00
C LEU A 170 24.67 -7.39 -4.48
N SER A 171 24.75 -6.88 -3.25
CA SER A 171 26.03 -6.58 -2.59
C SER A 171 26.92 -7.82 -2.47
N LEU A 172 26.33 -9.00 -2.19
CA LEU A 172 27.08 -10.27 -2.23
C LEU A 172 27.51 -10.63 -3.65
N ALA A 173 26.63 -10.46 -4.65
CA ALA A 173 26.98 -10.73 -6.05
C ALA A 173 28.15 -9.86 -6.56
N MET A 174 28.27 -8.63 -6.08
CA MET A 174 29.40 -7.74 -6.39
C MET A 174 30.76 -8.34 -6.01
N GLN A 175 30.82 -9.16 -4.95
CA GLN A 175 32.09 -9.75 -4.49
C GLN A 175 32.70 -10.73 -5.49
N SER A 176 31.88 -11.26 -6.42
CA SER A 176 32.38 -12.13 -7.48
C SER A 176 33.22 -11.40 -8.55
N GLY A 177 33.19 -10.06 -8.57
CA GLY A 177 33.86 -9.24 -9.58
C GLY A 177 33.23 -9.26 -10.98
N ALA A 178 32.36 -10.23 -11.27
CA ALA A 178 31.68 -10.33 -12.56
C ALA A 178 30.61 -9.25 -12.70
N PHE A 179 30.60 -8.57 -13.85
CA PHE A 179 29.58 -7.54 -14.19
C PHE A 179 29.45 -6.41 -13.15
N ILE A 180 30.53 -6.09 -12.44
CA ILE A 180 30.52 -5.16 -11.29
C ILE A 180 29.82 -3.82 -11.60
N GLN A 181 30.10 -3.24 -12.78
CA GLN A 181 29.50 -1.97 -13.20
C GLN A 181 27.97 -2.05 -13.26
N TYR A 182 27.43 -3.16 -13.77
CA TYR A 182 26.00 -3.38 -13.87
C TYR A 182 25.36 -3.61 -12.50
N ILE A 183 26.00 -4.42 -11.66
CA ILE A 183 25.48 -4.73 -10.32
C ILE A 183 25.49 -3.49 -9.43
N VAL A 184 26.54 -2.67 -9.48
CA VAL A 184 26.62 -1.39 -8.73
C VAL A 184 25.48 -0.46 -9.11
N LEU A 185 25.14 -0.38 -10.40
CA LEU A 185 24.02 0.43 -10.86
C LEU A 185 22.66 -0.09 -10.33
N LEU A 186 22.46 -1.41 -10.35
CA LEU A 186 21.26 -2.03 -9.77
C LEU A 186 21.15 -1.77 -8.26
N VAL A 187 22.26 -1.87 -7.53
CA VAL A 187 22.33 -1.58 -6.08
C VAL A 187 21.95 -0.14 -5.80
N ALA A 188 22.47 0.81 -6.58
CA ALA A 188 22.16 2.24 -6.43
C ALA A 188 20.66 2.52 -6.60
N ILE A 189 20.04 1.98 -7.65
CA ILE A 189 18.60 2.15 -7.92
C ILE A 189 17.76 1.49 -6.83
N ILE A 190 18.07 0.24 -6.47
CA ILE A 190 17.32 -0.48 -5.43
C ILE A 190 17.42 0.23 -4.08
N SER A 191 18.58 0.77 -3.72
CA SER A 191 18.76 1.58 -2.51
C SER A 191 17.89 2.84 -2.52
N ARG A 192 17.86 3.58 -3.65
CA ARG A 192 16.99 4.76 -3.80
C ARG A 192 15.51 4.40 -3.72
N MET A 193 15.10 3.33 -4.40
CA MET A 193 13.72 2.82 -4.31
C MET A 193 13.36 2.39 -2.88
N ASP A 194 14.29 1.83 -2.12
CA ASP A 194 14.09 1.42 -0.73
C ASP A 194 13.78 2.63 0.16
N ILE A 195 14.60 3.68 0.05
CA ILE A 195 14.41 4.95 0.78
C ILE A 195 13.05 5.57 0.41
N LEU A 196 12.73 5.67 -0.87
CA LEU A 196 11.44 6.20 -1.33
C LEU A 196 10.25 5.37 -0.84
N THR A 197 10.41 4.05 -0.70
CA THR A 197 9.35 3.18 -0.16
C THR A 197 9.12 3.43 1.32
N VAL A 198 10.18 3.72 2.09
CA VAL A 198 10.08 4.10 3.51
C VAL A 198 9.37 5.45 3.67
N GLU A 199 9.72 6.43 2.83
CA GLU A 199 9.04 7.74 2.82
C GLU A 199 7.56 7.60 2.42
N LEU A 200 7.28 6.78 1.40
CA LEU A 200 5.91 6.48 0.97
C LEU A 200 5.11 5.85 2.10
N LEU A 201 5.69 4.88 2.82
CA LEU A 201 5.06 4.22 3.96
C LEU A 201 4.69 5.24 5.05
N ALA A 202 5.59 6.15 5.42
CA ALA A 202 5.32 7.20 6.39
C ALA A 202 4.15 8.11 5.94
N GLY A 203 4.13 8.50 4.66
CA GLY A 203 3.05 9.29 4.08
C GLY A 203 1.68 8.57 4.10
N ILE A 204 1.65 7.27 3.80
CA ILE A 204 0.42 6.45 3.86
C ILE A 204 -0.06 6.31 5.31
N GLN A 205 0.85 6.09 6.25
CA GLN A 205 0.50 5.96 7.68
C GLN A 205 -0.10 7.26 8.22
N GLN A 206 0.45 8.42 7.83
CA GLN A 206 -0.10 9.73 8.19
C GLN A 206 -1.50 9.96 7.57
N ALA A 207 -1.70 9.55 6.31
CA ALA A 207 -3.01 9.59 5.69
C ALA A 207 -3.99 8.67 6.42
N SER A 208 -3.58 7.44 6.75
CA SER A 208 -4.39 6.46 7.50
C SER A 208 -4.78 6.97 8.89
N SER A 209 -3.86 7.59 9.63
CA SER A 209 -4.20 8.20 10.93
C SER A 209 -5.21 9.33 10.80
N THR A 210 -5.10 10.14 9.74
CA THR A 210 -6.06 11.23 9.47
C THR A 210 -7.44 10.71 9.09
N VAL A 211 -7.52 9.66 8.26
CA VAL A 211 -8.78 8.98 7.92
C VAL A 211 -9.39 8.31 9.16
N ARG A 212 -8.57 7.73 10.05
CA ARG A 212 -9.03 7.17 11.33
C ARG A 212 -9.67 8.24 12.22
N GLN A 213 -9.04 9.41 12.34
CA GLN A 213 -9.63 10.55 13.08
C GLN A 213 -10.98 10.96 12.49
N LEU A 214 -11.10 11.07 11.16
CA LEU A 214 -12.38 11.36 10.48
C LEU A 214 -13.43 10.29 10.76
N HIS A 215 -13.03 9.01 10.69
CA HIS A 215 -13.92 7.89 10.99
C HIS A 215 -14.47 7.99 12.42
N ASP A 216 -13.63 8.28 13.40
CA ASP A 216 -14.03 8.35 14.80
C ASP A 216 -14.96 9.55 15.06
N ILE A 217 -14.69 10.71 14.46
CA ILE A 217 -15.58 11.89 14.50
C ILE A 217 -16.98 11.54 13.95
N LEU A 218 -17.03 10.88 12.78
CA LEU A 218 -18.28 10.56 12.10
C LEU A 218 -19.05 9.41 12.76
N LYS A 219 -18.35 8.44 13.34
CA LYS A 219 -18.97 7.32 14.07
C LYS A 219 -19.67 7.81 15.34
N ASN A 220 -19.05 8.73 16.08
CA ASN A 220 -19.63 9.27 17.31
C ASN A 220 -20.93 10.05 17.05
N LEU A 221 -21.13 10.59 15.84
CA LEU A 221 -22.37 11.25 15.43
C LEU A 221 -23.55 10.27 15.34
N ALA A 222 -23.32 9.05 14.86
CA ALA A 222 -24.38 8.07 14.63
C ALA A 222 -25.07 7.62 15.93
N HIS A 223 -24.40 7.75 17.07
CA HIS A 223 -24.93 7.34 18.37
C HIS A 223 -25.85 8.40 19.00
N THR A 224 -25.75 9.67 18.61
CA THR A 224 -26.52 10.77 19.23
C THR A 224 -27.93 10.91 18.66
N THR A 225 -28.19 10.38 17.47
CA THR A 225 -29.47 10.54 16.76
C THR A 225 -30.49 9.44 17.01
N SER A 226 -30.30 8.59 18.02
CA SER A 226 -31.42 7.84 18.60
C SER A 226 -31.89 8.62 19.82
N PRO A 227 -32.76 9.64 19.67
CA PRO A 227 -33.60 10.01 20.78
C PRO A 227 -34.37 8.74 21.08
N LYS A 228 -34.01 8.07 22.18
CA LYS A 228 -34.89 7.17 22.88
C LYS A 228 -36.08 8.07 23.20
N VAL A 229 -37.08 8.09 22.31
CA VAL A 229 -38.39 8.62 22.60
C VAL A 229 -38.81 7.74 23.76
N MET A 230 -38.49 8.19 24.98
CA MET A 230 -39.30 7.88 26.13
C MET A 230 -40.68 8.36 25.70
N PHE A 231 -41.44 7.46 25.09
CA PHE A 231 -42.84 7.36 25.39
C PHE A 231 -42.86 7.22 26.92
N GLN A 232 -42.85 8.36 27.61
CA GLN A 232 -43.52 8.46 28.89
C GLN A 232 -44.97 8.17 28.53
N GLY A 233 -45.29 6.87 28.54
CA GLY A 233 -46.61 6.47 28.93
C GLY A 233 -46.92 7.25 30.20
N LEU A 234 -48.01 8.00 30.13
CA LEU A 234 -48.76 8.42 31.29
C LEU A 234 -49.17 7.15 32.04
N ASP A 235 -48.23 6.54 32.77
CA ASP A 235 -48.56 5.61 33.83
C ASP A 235 -49.06 6.47 34.99
N ILE A 236 -50.37 6.58 35.01
CA ILE A 236 -51.16 7.02 36.14
C ILE A 236 -50.72 6.16 37.34
N ILE A 237 -49.98 6.81 38.23
CA ILE A 237 -49.80 6.58 39.66
C ILE A 237 -50.60 5.38 40.20
N SER A 238 -49.91 4.29 40.52
CA SER A 238 -50.29 3.41 41.62
C SER A 238 -49.03 3.08 42.41
N MET A 239 -48.82 3.83 43.49
CA MET A 239 -47.74 3.59 44.45
C MET A 239 -48.18 2.51 45.44
N ASP A 240 -47.35 1.49 45.60
CA ASP A 240 -47.35 0.62 46.79
C ASP A 240 -46.06 0.89 47.59
N PRO A 241 -46.14 1.41 48.83
CA PRO A 241 -44.99 1.78 49.63
C PRO A 241 -44.64 0.69 50.66
N ALA A 242 -44.14 -0.46 50.20
CA ALA A 242 -43.52 -1.42 51.11
C ALA A 242 -42.58 -2.37 50.35
N GLN A 243 -41.30 -2.00 50.23
CA GLN A 243 -40.16 -2.92 50.38
C GLN A 243 -38.83 -2.18 50.15
N LEU A 244 -38.24 -1.75 51.25
CA LEU A 244 -36.82 -1.46 51.39
C LEU A 244 -36.11 -2.77 51.76
N ASP A 245 -35.06 -3.15 51.03
CA ASP A 245 -34.07 -4.11 51.52
C ASP A 245 -32.66 -3.50 51.40
N PRO A 246 -32.02 -3.10 52.51
CA PRO A 246 -30.66 -2.61 52.55
C PRO A 246 -29.73 -3.68 53.11
N SER A 247 -29.32 -4.68 52.31
CA SER A 247 -28.31 -5.66 52.71
C SER A 247 -27.68 -6.40 51.52
N ALA A 248 -26.64 -5.82 50.92
CA ALA A 248 -25.61 -6.58 50.19
C ALA A 248 -24.34 -5.76 50.04
N LEU A 249 -23.62 -5.66 51.15
CA LEU A 249 -22.27 -5.13 51.27
C LEU A 249 -21.29 -6.32 51.20
N GLY A 250 -20.20 -6.19 50.43
CA GLY A 250 -18.93 -6.83 50.79
C GLY A 250 -18.41 -7.98 49.92
N CYS A 251 -17.25 -7.74 49.30
CA CYS A 251 -16.03 -8.59 49.25
C CYS A 251 -15.14 -8.05 48.12
N LEU A 252 -14.04 -7.32 48.35
CA LEU A 252 -12.72 -7.81 48.79
C LEU A 252 -12.32 -9.15 48.14
N VAL A 253 -11.25 -9.15 47.33
CA VAL A 253 -9.94 -9.74 47.67
C VAL A 253 -9.02 -9.68 46.42
N SER A 254 -7.77 -9.31 46.70
CA SER A 254 -6.57 -9.28 45.85
C SER A 254 -6.15 -10.66 45.33
N ASP A 255 -5.30 -10.69 44.29
CA ASP A 255 -4.16 -11.62 44.16
C ASP A 255 -3.20 -11.09 43.07
N THR A 256 -1.94 -10.75 43.34
CA THR A 256 -0.74 -11.54 43.71
C THR A 256 -0.15 -12.37 42.56
N ILE A 257 0.85 -11.76 41.91
CA ILE A 257 2.15 -12.26 41.41
C ILE A 257 2.30 -13.79 41.21
N THR A 258 2.67 -14.19 39.99
CA THR A 258 3.70 -15.23 39.76
C THR A 258 4.60 -14.87 38.58
N SER A 259 5.91 -14.84 38.87
CA SER A 259 7.04 -14.76 37.96
C SER A 259 7.57 -16.18 37.72
N GLU A 260 7.76 -16.56 36.46
CA GLU A 260 8.51 -17.74 36.00
C GLU A 260 9.38 -17.26 34.83
N THR A 261 10.70 -17.09 35.01
CA THR A 261 11.79 -18.08 35.00
C THR A 261 12.14 -18.58 33.59
N ASP A 262 13.29 -18.06 33.13
CA ASP A 262 14.01 -18.37 31.91
C ASP A 262 14.39 -19.85 31.74
N ALA A 263 14.40 -20.31 30.49
CA ALA A 263 15.23 -21.43 30.04
C ALA A 263 15.82 -21.13 28.64
N PRO A 264 17.15 -21.23 28.45
CA PRO A 264 17.79 -20.98 27.16
C PRO A 264 17.75 -22.24 26.27
N ARG A 265 17.17 -22.11 25.07
CA ARG A 265 17.24 -23.17 24.03
C ARG A 265 18.44 -22.97 23.12
N THR A 266 19.32 -23.97 23.17
CA THR A 266 20.46 -24.21 22.28
C THR A 266 20.01 -24.46 20.83
N PRO A 267 20.69 -23.94 19.80
CA PRO A 267 20.35 -24.20 18.40
C PRO A 267 20.88 -25.56 17.93
N ALA A 268 20.02 -26.32 17.25
CA ALA A 268 20.36 -27.57 16.58
C ALA A 268 21.13 -27.32 15.25
N PRO A 269 22.13 -28.14 14.89
CA PRO A 269 22.87 -28.02 13.65
C PRO A 269 22.09 -28.59 12.46
N LEU A 270 22.05 -27.85 11.35
CA LEU A 270 21.48 -28.30 10.07
C LEU A 270 22.47 -29.18 9.29
N PRO A 271 21.99 -30.21 8.58
CA PRO A 271 22.82 -31.12 7.81
C PRO A 271 23.32 -30.50 6.49
N SER A 272 24.61 -30.75 6.24
CA SER A 272 25.35 -30.62 5.00
C SER A 272 24.70 -31.40 3.86
N VAL A 273 24.34 -30.71 2.76
CA VAL A 273 23.91 -31.35 1.50
C VAL A 273 25.05 -31.24 0.50
N THR A 274 25.61 -32.40 0.17
CA THR A 274 26.62 -32.64 -0.86
C THR A 274 26.03 -32.59 -2.28
N HIS A 275 26.89 -32.21 -3.22
CA HIS A 275 26.73 -32.20 -4.67
C HIS A 275 26.00 -33.40 -5.26
N ASP A 276 25.25 -33.17 -6.35
CA ASP A 276 25.37 -34.05 -7.52
C ASP A 276 25.13 -33.29 -8.83
N SER A 277 25.94 -33.66 -9.83
CA SER A 277 26.09 -33.06 -11.14
C SER A 277 25.97 -34.18 -12.18
N SER A 278 24.98 -34.09 -13.06
CA SER A 278 24.78 -34.98 -14.22
C SER A 278 23.91 -34.18 -15.21
N LEU A 279 24.48 -33.69 -16.32
CA LEU A 279 24.76 -34.36 -17.60
C LEU A 279 23.50 -34.71 -18.42
N ASP A 280 23.54 -34.18 -19.64
CA ASP A 280 23.00 -34.69 -20.91
C ASP A 280 21.49 -34.86 -21.11
N GLY A 281 21.05 -34.28 -22.24
CA GLY A 281 19.68 -34.35 -22.72
C GLY A 281 19.54 -33.72 -24.09
N ASP A 282 20.39 -34.18 -25.02
CA ASP A 282 20.35 -33.93 -26.44
C ASP A 282 18.97 -34.30 -27.02
N ARG A 283 18.30 -33.36 -27.70
CA ARG A 283 17.13 -33.70 -28.54
C ARG A 283 16.97 -32.74 -29.70
N SER A 284 17.79 -32.99 -30.72
CA SER A 284 17.42 -32.79 -32.12
C SER A 284 16.28 -33.74 -32.50
N MET A 285 15.28 -33.26 -33.25
CA MET A 285 14.78 -33.87 -34.49
C MET A 285 13.45 -33.21 -34.92
N LEU A 286 13.51 -32.62 -36.11
CA LEU A 286 12.52 -32.70 -37.21
C LEU A 286 11.03 -32.49 -36.90
N ALA A 287 10.44 -31.44 -37.50
CA ALA A 287 9.36 -31.62 -38.48
C ALA A 287 8.91 -30.29 -39.10
N GLN A 288 8.88 -30.32 -40.43
CA GLN A 288 7.90 -29.71 -41.33
C GLN A 288 7.99 -28.20 -41.63
N ALA A 289 8.58 -27.98 -42.80
CA ALA A 289 8.36 -26.82 -43.65
C ALA A 289 6.90 -26.79 -44.13
N GLU A 290 6.23 -25.68 -43.89
CA GLU A 290 5.17 -25.18 -44.77
C GLU A 290 5.61 -23.80 -45.27
N GLU A 291 5.70 -23.66 -46.58
CA GLU A 291 6.00 -22.42 -47.27
C GLU A 291 4.89 -21.38 -47.08
N PRO A 292 5.20 -20.16 -46.60
CA PRO A 292 4.32 -19.03 -46.77
C PRO A 292 4.63 -18.32 -48.09
N VAL A 293 3.63 -18.33 -48.98
CA VAL A 293 3.54 -17.54 -50.21
C VAL A 293 4.05 -16.10 -50.02
N GLU A 294 5.15 -15.76 -50.69
CA GLU A 294 5.69 -14.39 -50.75
C GLU A 294 4.72 -13.45 -51.48
N ILE A 295 3.95 -12.68 -50.72
CA ILE A 295 3.28 -11.49 -51.24
C ILE A 295 4.30 -10.35 -51.18
N ILE A 296 5.00 -10.12 -52.30
CA ILE A 296 5.89 -8.97 -52.51
C ILE A 296 5.05 -7.68 -52.58
N VAL A 297 4.75 -7.09 -51.43
CA VAL A 297 4.25 -5.72 -51.36
C VAL A 297 5.44 -4.76 -51.43
N LYS A 298 5.68 -4.18 -52.61
CA LYS A 298 6.65 -3.08 -52.82
C LYS A 298 6.23 -1.86 -52.01
N ARG A 299 6.66 -1.77 -50.75
CA ARG A 299 6.54 -0.55 -49.93
C ARG A 299 7.50 0.51 -50.49
N LYS A 300 6.94 1.57 -51.07
CA LYS A 300 7.65 2.82 -51.38
C LYS A 300 8.37 3.31 -50.12
N ARG A 301 9.71 3.26 -50.11
CA ARG A 301 10.54 3.91 -49.09
C ARG A 301 10.38 5.43 -49.22
N THR A 302 9.52 6.01 -48.41
CA THR A 302 9.54 7.46 -48.16
C THR A 302 10.82 7.79 -47.40
N LYS A 303 11.71 8.58 -48.01
CA LYS A 303 12.90 9.16 -47.36
C LYS A 303 12.43 9.90 -46.10
N LYS A 304 12.72 9.35 -44.92
CA LYS A 304 12.64 10.12 -43.67
C LYS A 304 13.68 11.23 -43.76
N LYS A 305 13.27 12.47 -43.52
CA LYS A 305 14.20 13.57 -43.27
C LYS A 305 15.01 13.18 -42.02
N LYS A 306 16.33 13.18 -42.17
CA LYS A 306 17.29 13.00 -41.07
C LYS A 306 17.11 14.20 -40.13
N ASP A 307 16.80 13.97 -38.87
CA ASP A 307 16.80 15.03 -37.86
C ASP A 307 18.27 15.36 -37.53
N GLU A 308 18.59 16.65 -37.41
CA GLU A 308 19.93 17.17 -37.11
C GLU A 308 20.51 16.64 -35.78
N ILE A 309 19.65 16.06 -34.93
CA ILE A 309 20.04 15.45 -33.66
C ILE A 309 20.88 14.17 -33.88
N ASP A 310 20.65 13.43 -34.97
CA ASP A 310 21.39 12.19 -35.24
C ASP A 310 22.85 12.42 -35.64
N ASP A 311 23.18 13.60 -36.18
CA ASP A 311 24.58 13.99 -36.48
C ASP A 311 25.35 14.41 -35.22
N ILE A 312 24.67 14.76 -34.11
CA ILE A 312 25.30 15.06 -32.83
C ILE A 312 25.64 13.77 -32.05
N PHE A 313 24.83 12.72 -32.21
CA PHE A 313 24.94 11.49 -31.40
C PHE A 313 25.46 10.24 -32.12
N GLY A 314 25.84 10.33 -33.40
CA GLY A 314 26.76 9.39 -34.05
C GLY A 314 26.43 7.91 -33.87
N PHE A 315 25.24 7.48 -34.29
CA PHE A 315 24.89 6.07 -34.51
C PHE A 315 24.80 5.75 -36.01
#